data_AF-A0A7C4S248-F1
#
_entry.id   AF-A0A7C4S248-F1
#
_cell.length_a   1.000
_cell.length_b   1.000
_cell.length_c   1.000
_cell.angle_alpha   90.00
_cell.angle_beta   90.00
_cell.angle_gamma   90.00
#
_symmetry.space_group_name_H-M   'P 1'
#
loop_
_entity.id
_entity.type
_entity.pdbx_description
1 polymer ?
#
loop_
_entity_poly.entity_id
_entity_poly.type
_entity_poly.pdbx_seq_one_letter_code
_entity_poly.pdbx_strand_id
1 'polypeptide(L)'
;MKILFFTSQTGGGHITVAKALAEELKEKYNIESYLPDFFLEATKKPFANFPKNYSKITKNFPFFWGFLWYFTYPKWWYNYLNKLVEFFTPTYLKDFFEKYPDIEAIISVHPLLNHFPFLCAK
;
A
#
# COMPACT_ATOMS: atom_id res chain seq x y z
N MET A 1 -21.42 5.43 6.01
CA MET A 1 -20.22 4.72 6.44
C MET A 1 -19.06 5.07 5.52
N LYS A 2 -17.84 5.25 6.04
CA LYS A 2 -16.66 5.55 5.22
C LYS A 2 -15.56 4.50 5.37
N ILE A 3 -15.07 3.99 4.24
CA ILE A 3 -14.06 2.93 4.18
C ILE A 3 -12.75 3.46 3.60
N LEU A 4 -11.63 3.06 4.19
CA LEU A 4 -10.29 3.38 3.69
C LEU A 4 -9.65 2.15 3.04
N PHE A 5 -9.26 2.28 1.77
CA PHE A 5 -8.53 1.23 1.06
C PHE A 5 -7.02 1.43 1.18
N PHE A 6 -6.32 0.42 1.65
CA PHE A 6 -4.86 0.36 1.62
C PHE A 6 -4.41 -0.21 0.28
N THR A 7 -4.01 0.69 -0.63
CA THR A 7 -3.58 0.37 -1.99
C THR A 7 -2.29 1.10 -2.38
N SER A 8 -1.66 0.67 -3.47
CA SER A 8 -0.57 1.40 -4.11
C SER A 8 -0.42 1.05 -5.59
N GLN A 9 0.17 1.98 -6.37
CA GLN A 9 0.49 1.82 -7.79
C GLN A 9 1.64 0.83 -8.06
N THR A 10 2.23 0.20 -7.05
CA THR A 10 3.19 -0.89 -7.22
C THR A 10 2.53 -2.10 -7.89
N GLY A 11 2.86 -2.36 -9.15
CA GLY A 11 2.42 -3.57 -9.86
C GLY A 11 1.01 -3.54 -10.48
N GLY A 12 0.31 -2.39 -10.46
CA GLY A 12 -0.90 -2.10 -11.25
C GLY A 12 -2.20 -2.86 -10.89
N GLY A 13 -2.12 -4.11 -10.46
CA GLY A 13 -3.29 -4.96 -10.17
C GLY A 13 -4.09 -4.51 -8.94
N HIS A 14 -3.41 -4.04 -7.89
CA HIS A 14 -4.03 -3.74 -6.60
C HIS A 14 -5.03 -2.58 -6.66
N ILE A 15 -4.77 -1.55 -7.48
CA ILE A 15 -5.68 -0.40 -7.63
C ILE A 15 -6.95 -0.77 -8.37
N THR A 16 -6.84 -1.62 -9.40
CA THR A 16 -8.01 -2.02 -10.20
C THR A 16 -9.01 -2.78 -9.33
N VAL A 17 -8.52 -3.68 -8.47
CA VAL A 17 -9.38 -4.42 -7.51
C VAL A 17 -10.01 -3.47 -6.50
N ALA A 18 -9.24 -2.53 -5.92
CA ALA A 18 -9.79 -1.55 -4.96
C ALA A 18 -10.89 -0.69 -5.58
N LYS A 19 -10.71 -0.22 -6.83
CA LYS A 19 -11.71 0.59 -7.53
C LYS A 19 -13.00 -0.19 -7.79
N ALA A 20 -12.89 -1.41 -8.29
CA ALA A 20 -14.06 -2.26 -8.54
C ALA A 20 -14.87 -2.50 -7.25
N LEU A 21 -14.19 -2.75 -6.12
CA LEU A 21 -14.86 -2.91 -4.83
C LEU A 21 -15.51 -1.61 -4.34
N ALA A 22 -14.81 -0.47 -4.48
CA ALA A 22 -15.33 0.83 -4.07
C ALA A 22 -16.56 1.25 -4.90
N GLU A 23 -16.56 0.98 -6.20
CA GLU A 23 -17.71 1.23 -7.09
C GLU A 23 -18.91 0.38 -6.66
N GLU A 24 -18.72 -0.92 -6.46
CA GLU A 24 -19.77 -1.84 -6.01
C GLU A 24 -20.36 -1.42 -4.64
N LEU A 25 -19.50 -1.03 -3.70
CA LEU A 25 -19.91 -0.58 -2.36
C LEU A 25 -20.72 0.72 -2.42
N LYS A 26 -20.34 1.64 -3.31
CA LYS A 26 -21.08 2.88 -3.53
C LYS A 26 -22.44 2.60 -4.16
N GLU A 27 -22.49 1.77 -5.19
CA GLU A 27 -23.74 1.49 -5.94
C GLU A 27 -24.76 0.71 -5.11
N LYS A 28 -24.32 -0.33 -4.39
CA LYS A 28 -25.25 -1.20 -3.64
C LYS A 28 -25.60 -0.72 -2.25
N TYR A 29 -24.70 0.01 -1.60
CA TYR A 29 -24.81 0.31 -0.17
C TYR A 29 -24.62 1.79 0.16
N ASN A 30 -24.39 2.65 -0.84
CA ASN A 30 -24.11 4.09 -0.65
C ASN A 30 -22.96 4.33 0.34
N ILE A 31 -21.94 3.48 0.30
CA ILE A 31 -20.74 3.57 1.15
C ILE A 31 -19.68 4.39 0.41
N GLU A 32 -19.17 5.43 1.05
CA GLU A 32 -18.07 6.22 0.52
C GLU A 32 -16.73 5.54 0.81
N SER A 33 -15.80 5.64 -0.14
CA SER A 33 -14.50 4.97 -0.07
C SER A 33 -13.37 5.95 -0.39
N TYR A 34 -12.30 5.90 0.40
CA TYR A 34 -11.03 6.57 0.14
C TYR A 34 -10.05 5.58 -0.46
N LEU A 35 -9.42 5.95 -1.59
CA LEU A 35 -8.43 5.11 -2.29
C LEU A 35 -7.09 5.84 -2.45
N PRO A 36 -6.44 6.27 -1.35
CA PRO A 36 -5.12 6.87 -1.41
C PRO A 36 -4.05 5.87 -1.83
N ASP A 37 -3.01 6.35 -2.51
CA ASP A 37 -1.80 5.53 -2.68
C ASP A 37 -0.94 5.63 -1.43
N PHE A 38 -0.88 4.56 -0.65
CA PHE A 38 -0.20 4.54 0.64
C PHE A 38 1.28 4.89 0.53
N PHE A 39 1.99 4.39 -0.50
CA PHE A 39 3.41 4.71 -0.65
C PHE A 39 3.61 6.15 -1.12
N LEU A 40 2.72 6.72 -1.92
CA LEU A 40 2.84 8.13 -2.35
C LEU A 40 2.42 9.11 -1.25
N GLU A 41 1.36 8.80 -0.51
CA GLU A 41 0.71 9.74 0.41
C GLU A 41 1.12 9.55 1.87
N ALA A 42 1.36 8.31 2.31
CA ALA A 42 1.77 8.07 3.69
C ALA A 42 3.29 8.15 3.84
N THR A 43 4.08 7.64 2.89
CA THR A 43 5.54 7.62 3.06
C THR A 43 6.23 8.90 2.59
N LYS A 44 7.15 9.45 3.41
CA LYS A 44 8.03 10.57 3.00
C LYS A 44 9.12 10.08 2.04
N LYS A 45 9.82 11.02 1.40
CA LYS A 45 11.01 10.70 0.57
C LYS A 45 12.01 9.89 1.40
N PRO A 46 12.59 8.79 0.86
CA PRO A 46 12.67 8.43 -0.56
C PRO A 46 11.58 7.48 -1.08
N PHE A 47 10.73 6.92 -0.21
CA PHE A 47 9.78 5.86 -0.56
C PHE A 47 8.60 6.34 -1.42
N ALA A 48 8.29 7.65 -1.38
CA ALA A 48 7.30 8.27 -2.27
C ALA A 48 7.59 8.10 -3.77
N ASN A 49 8.83 7.81 -4.19
CA ASN A 49 9.14 7.53 -5.60
C ASN A 49 9.13 6.04 -5.94
N PHE A 50 8.93 5.17 -4.95
CA PHE A 50 9.03 3.72 -5.09
C PHE A 50 8.06 3.16 -6.13
N PRO A 51 6.75 3.51 -6.16
CA PRO A 51 5.82 2.98 -7.16
C PRO A 51 6.21 3.36 -8.60
N LYS A 52 6.64 4.61 -8.79
CA LYS A 52 7.06 5.14 -10.09
C LYS A 52 8.33 4.47 -10.60
N ASN A 53 9.30 4.25 -9.72
CA ASN A 53 10.56 3.58 -10.06
C ASN A 53 10.35 2.08 -10.29
N TYR A 54 9.48 1.44 -9.50
CA TYR A 54 9.14 0.03 -9.63
C TYR A 54 8.61 -0.29 -11.03
N SER A 55 7.62 0.48 -11.51
CA SER A 55 7.03 0.30 -12.85
C SER A 55 8.05 0.48 -13.98
N LYS A 56 9.03 1.38 -13.82
CA LYS A 56 10.10 1.57 -14.81
C LYS A 56 11.10 0.42 -14.83
N ILE A 57 11.48 -0.08 -13.66
CA ILE A 57 12.44 -1.18 -13.53
C ILE A 57 11.84 -2.46 -14.12
N THR A 58 10.60 -2.79 -13.75
CA THR A 58 9.92 -4.01 -14.23
C THR A 58 9.71 -4.00 -15.75
N LYS A 59 9.41 -2.85 -16.35
CA LYS A 59 9.16 -2.74 -17.79
C LYS A 59 10.44 -2.64 -18.63
N ASN A 60 11.43 -1.88 -18.17
CA ASN A 60 12.58 -1.52 -19.01
C ASN A 60 13.83 -2.36 -18.72
N PHE A 61 13.89 -3.05 -17.58
CA PHE A 61 15.10 -3.79 -17.15
C PHE A 61 14.75 -5.21 -16.64
N PRO A 62 14.24 -6.10 -17.50
CA PRO A 62 13.76 -7.43 -17.09
C PRO A 62 14.87 -8.32 -16.47
N PHE A 63 16.10 -8.25 -16.98
CA PHE A 63 17.22 -9.00 -16.39
C PHE A 63 17.58 -8.51 -14.99
N PHE A 64 17.59 -7.19 -14.79
CA PHE A 64 17.84 -6.59 -13.48
C PHE A 64 16.68 -6.88 -12.51
N TRP A 65 15.44 -6.86 -13.01
CA TRP A 65 14.27 -7.26 -12.25
C TRP A 65 14.34 -8.73 -11.80
N GLY A 66 14.75 -9.64 -12.69
CA GLY A 66 14.99 -11.04 -12.36
C GLY A 66 16.07 -11.19 -11.29
N PHE A 67 17.21 -10.51 -11.44
CA PHE A 67 18.27 -10.50 -10.43
C PHE A 67 17.77 -10.00 -9.06
N LEU A 68 17.06 -8.87 -9.03
CA LEU A 68 16.45 -8.35 -7.80
C LEU A 68 15.47 -9.35 -7.19
N TRP A 69 14.66 -10.03 -8.00
CA TRP A 69 13.74 -11.04 -7.52
C TRP A 69 14.48 -12.19 -6.82
N TYR A 70 15.50 -12.77 -7.46
CA TYR A 70 16.30 -13.84 -6.85
C TYR A 70 17.04 -13.39 -5.59
N PHE A 71 17.51 -12.14 -5.58
CA PHE A 71 18.19 -11.55 -4.42
C PHE A 71 17.24 -11.31 -3.24
N THR A 72 16.00 -10.91 -3.52
CA THR A 72 14.97 -10.58 -2.52
C THR A 72 14.10 -11.78 -2.11
N TYR A 73 14.20 -12.89 -2.84
CA TYR A 73 13.47 -14.14 -2.58
C TYR A 73 13.71 -14.77 -1.19
N PRO A 74 14.92 -14.75 -0.60
CA PRO A 74 15.16 -15.38 0.69
C PRO A 74 14.30 -14.80 1.82
N LYS A 75 13.76 -15.67 2.68
CA LYS A 75 12.86 -15.28 3.81
C LYS A 75 13.46 -14.22 4.75
N TRP A 76 14.78 -14.21 4.94
CA TRP A 76 15.44 -13.23 5.79
C TRP A 76 15.37 -11.81 5.20
N TRP A 77 15.42 -11.68 3.87
CA TRP A 77 15.26 -10.40 3.18
C TRP A 77 13.83 -9.87 3.31
N TYR A 78 12.83 -10.75 3.14
CA TYR A 78 11.43 -10.43 3.40
C TYR A 78 11.21 -9.93 4.83
N ASN A 79 11.75 -10.63 5.83
CA ASN A 79 11.64 -10.22 7.24
C ASN A 79 12.35 -8.89 7.51
N TYR A 80 13.49 -8.64 6.87
CA TYR A 80 14.22 -7.38 6.99
C TYR A 80 13.44 -6.21 6.39
N LEU A 81 12.87 -6.39 5.20
CA LEU A 81 12.01 -5.38 4.57
C LEU A 81 10.76 -5.09 5.42
N ASN A 82 10.11 -6.12 5.97
CA ASN A 82 8.98 -5.93 6.87
C ASN A 82 9.38 -5.13 8.11
N LYS A 83 10.52 -5.44 8.76
CA LYS A 83 11.01 -4.67 9.91
C LYS A 83 11.33 -3.22 9.57
N LEU A 84 11.95 -2.97 8.41
CA LEU A 84 12.22 -1.61 7.94
C LEU A 84 10.91 -0.85 7.75
N VAL A 85 9.94 -1.48 7.09
CA VAL A 85 8.63 -0.89 6.88
C VAL A 85 7.99 -0.60 8.23
N GLU A 86 7.85 -1.59 9.12
CA GLU A 86 7.34 -1.46 10.50
C GLU A 86 8.01 -0.33 11.31
N PHE A 87 9.30 -0.10 11.14
CA PHE A 87 10.01 0.97 11.84
C PHE A 87 9.57 2.37 11.39
N PHE A 88 9.33 2.55 10.10
CA PHE A 88 8.93 3.83 9.53
C PHE A 88 7.41 4.07 9.57
N THR A 89 6.64 3.00 9.68
CA THR A 89 5.17 2.95 9.69
C THR A 89 4.47 3.86 10.71
N PRO A 90 4.83 3.89 12.02
CA PRO A 90 4.10 4.66 13.03
C PRO A 90 4.07 6.16 12.75
N THR A 91 5.19 6.70 12.27
CA THR A 91 5.35 8.11 11.93
C THR A 91 4.47 8.52 10.74
N TYR A 92 4.26 7.61 9.80
CA TYR A 92 3.51 7.89 8.58
C TYR A 92 2.02 7.62 8.71
N LEU A 93 1.64 6.66 9.56
CA LEU A 93 0.25 6.33 9.80
C LEU A 93 -0.48 7.42 10.58
N LYS A 94 0.16 8.05 11.56
CA LYS A 94 -0.50 9.08 12.37
C LYS A 94 -0.96 10.25 11.51
N ASP A 95 -0.04 10.85 10.76
CA ASP A 95 -0.32 11.96 9.83
C ASP A 95 -1.38 11.54 8.78
N PHE A 96 -1.37 10.26 8.39
CA PHE A 96 -2.30 9.72 7.40
C PHE A 96 -3.72 9.51 7.96
N PHE A 97 -3.88 9.00 9.17
CA PHE A 97 -5.20 8.87 9.81
C PHE A 97 -5.79 10.23 10.19
N GLU A 98 -4.96 11.19 10.57
CA GLU A 98 -5.41 12.58 10.80
C GLU A 98 -6.03 13.20 9.53
N LYS A 99 -5.60 12.77 8.33
CA LYS A 99 -6.19 13.20 7.05
C LYS A 99 -7.55 12.54 6.77
N TYR A 100 -7.85 11.40 7.39
CA TYR A 100 -9.07 10.62 7.19
C TYR A 100 -9.76 10.32 8.54
N PRO A 101 -10.25 11.34 9.26
CA PRO A 101 -10.77 11.19 10.62
C PRO A 101 -12.10 10.42 10.71
N ASP A 102 -12.88 10.39 9.63
CA ASP A 102 -14.24 9.85 9.61
C ASP A 102 -14.32 8.36 9.20
N ILE A 103 -13.18 7.66 9.14
CA ILE A 103 -13.14 6.27 8.64
C ILE A 103 -13.65 5.30 9.70
N GLU A 104 -14.43 4.31 9.28
CA GLU A 104 -15.02 3.30 10.17
C GLU A 104 -14.50 1.89 9.88
N ALA A 105 -13.94 1.66 8.69
CA ALA A 105 -13.33 0.39 8.32
C ALA A 105 -12.13 0.56 7.37
N ILE A 106 -11.21 -0.40 7.40
CA ILE A 106 -10.03 -0.46 6.53
C ILE A 106 -10.07 -1.75 5.71
N ILE A 107 -9.88 -1.64 4.40
CA ILE A 107 -9.74 -2.79 3.49
C ILE A 107 -8.35 -2.76 2.88
N SER A 108 -7.54 -3.79 3.15
CA SER A 108 -6.23 -3.94 2.51
C SER A 108 -6.31 -4.83 1.28
N VAL A 109 -5.89 -4.30 0.14
CA VAL A 109 -5.74 -5.05 -1.12
C VAL A 109 -4.27 -5.26 -1.50
N HIS A 110 -3.35 -4.73 -0.71
CA HIS A 110 -1.92 -4.76 -0.99
C HIS A 110 -1.18 -5.67 0.01
N PRO A 111 -0.42 -6.68 -0.43
CA PRO A 111 0.16 -7.68 0.46
C PRO A 111 1.15 -7.11 1.47
N LEU A 112 1.92 -6.07 1.10
CA LEU A 112 2.81 -5.36 2.04
C LEU A 112 2.05 -4.50 3.06
N LEU A 113 0.76 -4.24 2.89
CA LEU A 113 -0.01 -3.37 3.78
C LEU A 113 -0.90 -4.15 4.76
N ASN A 114 -0.95 -5.48 4.66
CA ASN A 114 -1.86 -6.31 5.46
C ASN A 114 -1.57 -6.28 6.97
N HIS A 115 -0.32 -6.09 7.38
CA HIS A 115 0.07 -6.06 8.80
C HIS A 115 -0.16 -4.69 9.44
N PHE A 116 -0.30 -3.63 8.63
CA PHE A 116 -0.40 -2.26 9.12
C PHE A 116 -1.65 -1.99 9.95
N PRO A 117 -2.87 -2.37 9.52
CA PRO A 117 -4.09 -2.09 10.30
C PRO A 117 -4.00 -2.59 11.75
N PHE A 118 -3.30 -3.69 12.01
CA PHE A 118 -3.10 -4.24 13.35
C PHE A 118 -2.12 -3.43 14.21
N LEU A 119 -1.18 -2.73 13.59
CA LEU A 119 -0.27 -1.80 14.28
C LEU A 119 -0.96 -0.49 14.63
N CYS A 120 -1.96 -0.09 13.84
CA CYS A 120 -2.77 1.12 14.07
C CYS A 120 -3.82 0.94 15.16
N ALA A 121 -4.30 -0.29 15.36
CA ALA A 121 -5.39 -0.61 16.29
C ALA A 121 -4.94 -0.77 17.75
N LYS A 122 -3.69 -0.37 18.08
CA LYS A 122 -3.15 -0.31 19.44
C LYS A 122 -3.16 1.10 19.98
#